data_AF-A0A0M8PX59-F1
#
_entry.id   AF-A0A0M8PX59-F1
#
_cell.length_a   1.000
_cell.length_b   1.000
_cell.length_c   1.000
_cell.angle_alpha   90.00
_cell.angle_beta   90.00
_cell.angle_gamma   90.00
#
_symmetry.space_group_name_H-M   'P 1'
#
loop_
_entity.id
_entity.type
_entity.pdbx_description
1 polymer ?
#
loop_
_entity_poly.entity_id
_entity_poly.type
_entity_poly.pdbx_seq_one_letter_code
_entity_poly.pdbx_strand_id
1 'polypeptide(L)'
;MRYLLIGVLLSLFSVLIAMIFWGMEQVYLVSGTVGCVFIGISMIFSGSMVSGDRMRANIATETSEHRDERNKITLNSLYIALPNIVVAVLFYFLSK
;
A
#
# COMPACT_ATOMS: atom_id res chain seq x y z
N MET A 1 -7.81 -10.34 -6.06
CA MET A 1 -8.49 -10.64 -4.78
C MET A 1 -7.57 -11.15 -3.67
N ARG A 2 -6.65 -12.10 -3.90
CA ARG A 2 -5.75 -12.60 -2.85
C ARG A 2 -5.01 -11.50 -2.06
N TYR A 3 -4.43 -10.52 -2.76
CA TYR A 3 -3.67 -9.43 -2.13
C TYR A 3 -4.54 -8.42 -1.36
N LEU A 4 -5.79 -8.20 -1.81
CA LEU A 4 -6.77 -7.45 -1.01
C LEU A 4 -7.05 -8.17 0.32
N LEU A 5 -7.23 -9.50 0.28
CA LEU A 5 -7.44 -10.30 1.49
C LEU A 5 -6.23 -10.24 2.43
N ILE A 6 -5.01 -10.31 1.89
CA ILE A 6 -3.78 -10.09 2.67
C ILE A 6 -3.78 -8.70 3.32
N GLY A 7 -4.18 -7.66 2.57
CA GLY A 7 -4.33 -6.30 3.11
C GLY A 7 -5.35 -6.21 4.25
N VAL A 8 -6.49 -6.88 4.12
CA VAL A 8 -7.50 -6.96 5.19
C VAL A 8 -6.93 -7.65 6.43
N LEU A 9 -6.26 -8.79 6.28
CA LEU A 9 -5.61 -9.47 7.40
C LEU A 9 -4.56 -8.59 8.07
N LEU A 10 -3.69 -7.93 7.29
CA LEU A 10 -2.70 -6.97 7.80
C LEU A 10 -3.34 -5.82 8.57
N SER A 11 -4.47 -5.30 8.08
CA SER A 11 -5.18 -4.22 8.77
C SER A 11 -5.77 -4.69 10.11
N LEU A 12 -6.30 -5.92 10.16
CA LEU A 12 -6.79 -6.52 11.41
C LEU A 12 -5.64 -6.72 12.41
N PHE A 13 -4.49 -7.23 11.96
CA PHE A 13 -3.30 -7.33 12.81
C PHE A 13 -2.81 -5.98 13.31
N SER A 14 -2.82 -4.96 12.45
CA SER A 14 -2.43 -3.59 12.82
C SER A 14 -3.34 -3.03 13.92
N VAL A 15 -4.65 -3.26 13.82
CA VAL A 15 -5.63 -2.88 14.85
C VAL A 15 -5.35 -3.61 16.17
N LEU A 16 -5.14 -4.93 16.12
CA LEU A 16 -4.85 -5.73 17.31
C LEU A 16 -3.57 -5.26 18.01
N ILE A 17 -2.48 -5.06 17.25
CA ILE A 17 -1.21 -4.58 17.77
C ILE A 17 -1.38 -3.20 18.40
N ALA A 18 -2.02 -2.27 17.70
CA ALA A 18 -2.24 -0.93 18.23
C ALA A 18 -3.05 -0.96 19.53
N MET A 19 -4.13 -1.75 19.58
CA MET A 19 -4.95 -1.88 20.79
C MET A 19 -4.19 -2.45 21.99
N ILE A 20 -3.32 -3.44 21.80
CA ILE A 20 -2.56 -4.07 22.89
C ILE A 20 -1.53 -3.11 23.49
N PHE A 21 -0.83 -2.34 22.65
CA PHE A 21 0.32 -1.55 23.09
C PHE A 21 0.00 -0.08 23.39
N TRP A 22 -0.93 0.52 22.66
CA TRP A 22 -1.17 1.98 22.69
C TRP A 22 -2.66 2.38 22.79
N GLY A 23 -3.59 1.42 22.70
CA GLY A 23 -5.02 1.69 22.73
C GLY A 23 -5.61 2.14 21.38
N MET A 24 -6.92 2.40 21.37
CA MET A 24 -7.66 2.68 20.13
C MET A 24 -7.22 3.97 19.43
N GLU A 25 -6.76 4.97 20.19
CA GLU A 25 -6.36 6.28 19.66
C GLU A 25 -5.17 6.19 18.68
N GLN A 26 -4.34 5.15 18.75
CA GLN A 26 -3.14 5.00 17.92
C GLN A 26 -3.34 4.04 16.74
N VAL A 27 -4.53 3.45 16.58
CA VAL A 27 -4.83 2.52 15.49
C VAL A 27 -4.64 3.18 14.12
N TYR A 28 -5.02 4.46 13.99
CA TYR A 28 -4.88 5.18 12.72
C TYR A 28 -3.42 5.38 12.32
N LEU A 29 -2.52 5.59 13.27
CA LEU A 29 -1.10 5.77 13.00
C LEU A 29 -0.44 4.47 12.56
N VAL A 30 -0.72 3.36 13.25
CA VAL A 30 -0.14 2.05 12.91
C VAL A 30 -0.64 1.58 11.54
N SER A 31 -1.95 1.53 11.35
CA SER A 31 -2.55 1.11 10.06
C SER A 31 -2.21 2.07 8.92
N GLY A 32 -2.18 3.38 9.18
CA GLY A 32 -1.81 4.40 8.21
C GLY A 32 -0.37 4.26 7.75
N THR A 33 0.56 3.99 8.67
CA THR A 33 1.97 3.75 8.35
C THR A 33 2.12 2.54 7.44
N VAL A 34 1.48 1.41 7.76
CA VAL A 34 1.50 0.21 6.93
C VAL A 34 0.93 0.50 5.53
N GLY A 35 -0.22 1.18 5.46
CA GLY A 35 -0.83 1.58 4.19
C GLY A 35 0.10 2.46 3.33
N CYS A 36 0.70 3.49 3.93
CA CYS A 36 1.63 4.40 3.27
C CYS A 36 2.89 3.69 2.75
N VAL A 37 3.43 2.70 3.49
CA VAL A 37 4.56 1.89 3.03
C VAL A 37 4.21 1.16 1.74
N PHE A 38 3.04 0.50 1.68
CA PHE A 38 2.62 -0.21 0.47
C PHE A 38 2.25 0.71 -0.69
N ILE A 39 1.72 1.92 -0.42
CA ILE A 39 1.59 2.98 -1.44
C ILE A 39 2.97 3.35 -1.98
N GLY A 40 3.95 3.58 -1.10
CA GLY A 40 5.33 3.91 -1.51
C GLY A 40 5.93 2.83 -2.42
N ILE A 41 5.77 1.55 -2.06
CA ILE A 41 6.20 0.43 -2.91
C ILE A 41 5.47 0.47 -4.27
N SER A 42 4.15 0.69 -4.26
CA SER A 42 3.37 0.81 -5.51
C SER A 42 3.89 1.96 -6.38
N MET A 43 4.18 3.13 -5.79
CA MET A 43 4.72 4.30 -6.49
C MET A 43 6.08 4.02 -7.11
N ILE A 44 6.99 3.39 -6.37
CA ILE A 44 8.33 3.05 -6.87
C ILE A 44 8.22 2.12 -8.09
N PHE A 45 7.48 1.02 -7.98
CA PHE A 45 7.36 0.05 -9.07
C PHE A 45 6.50 0.57 -10.23
N SER A 46 5.54 1.45 -9.98
CA SER A 46 4.76 2.06 -11.08
C SER A 46 5.60 2.94 -12.00
N GLY A 47 6.79 3.38 -11.57
CA GLY A 47 7.62 4.37 -12.27
C GLY A 47 7.10 5.81 -12.14
N SER A 48 6.06 6.06 -11.34
CA SER A 48 5.51 7.42 -11.10
C SER A 48 6.49 8.39 -10.46
N MET A 49 7.56 7.89 -9.84
CA MET A 49 8.62 8.70 -9.23
C MET A 49 9.77 9.06 -10.20
N VAL A 50 9.70 8.62 -11.47
CA VAL A 50 10.75 8.84 -12.48
C VAL A 50 10.28 9.88 -13.51
N SER A 51 11.21 10.60 -14.16
CA SER A 51 10.88 11.56 -15.22
C SER A 51 10.20 10.90 -16.42
N GLY A 52 9.31 11.65 -17.09
CA GLY A 52 8.58 11.15 -18.25
C GLY A 52 9.48 10.64 -19.37
N ASP A 53 10.62 11.29 -19.63
CA ASP A 53 11.59 10.85 -20.64
C ASP A 53 12.19 9.48 -20.31
N ARG A 54 12.59 9.29 -19.05
CA ARG A 54 13.12 8.00 -18.57
C ARG A 54 12.04 6.93 -18.58
N MET A 55 10.80 7.28 -18.24
CA MET A 55 9.67 6.35 -18.30
C MET A 55 9.39 5.90 -19.74
N ARG A 56 9.41 6.82 -20.71
CA ARG A 56 9.27 6.48 -22.14
C ARG A 56 10.41 5.58 -22.62
N ALA A 57 11.65 5.88 -22.22
CA ALA A 57 12.80 5.03 -22.55
C ALA A 57 12.66 3.62 -21.96
N ASN A 58 12.30 3.51 -20.68
CA ASN A 58 12.08 2.22 -20.02
C ASN A 58 10.99 1.42 -20.73
N ILE A 59 9.84 2.03 -21.03
CA ILE A 59 8.73 1.37 -21.75
C ILE A 59 9.17 0.90 -23.14
N ALA A 60 10.05 1.63 -23.82
CA ALA A 60 10.52 1.27 -25.17
C ALA A 60 11.51 0.09 -25.17
N THR A 61 12.25 -0.11 -24.07
CA THR A 61 13.28 -1.17 -23.97
C THR A 61 12.87 -2.38 -23.13
N GLU A 62 11.84 -2.24 -22.30
CA GLU A 62 11.37 -3.29 -21.40
C GLU A 62 10.62 -4.41 -22.14
N THR A 63 10.86 -5.66 -21.75
CA THR A 63 10.12 -6.80 -22.28
C THR A 63 8.69 -6.84 -21.73
N SER A 64 7.77 -7.49 -22.45
CA SER A 64 6.40 -7.66 -21.97
C SER A 64 6.33 -8.36 -20.61
N GLU A 65 7.20 -9.35 -20.38
CA GLU A 65 7.26 -10.11 -19.13
C GLU A 65 7.65 -9.23 -17.94
N HIS A 66 8.73 -8.43 -18.06
CA HIS A 66 9.13 -7.51 -17.00
C HIS A 66 8.08 -6.44 -16.74
N ARG A 67 7.43 -5.94 -17.81
CA ARG A 67 6.34 -4.96 -17.69
C ARG A 67 5.16 -5.53 -16.90
N ASP A 68 4.78 -6.78 -17.18
CA ASP A 68 3.67 -7.45 -16.51
C ASP A 68 4.01 -7.75 -15.05
N GLU A 69 5.25 -8.15 -14.75
CA GLU A 69 5.74 -8.34 -13.39
C GLU A 69 5.70 -7.03 -12.59
N ARG A 70 6.21 -5.94 -13.17
CA ARG A 70 6.20 -4.61 -12.56
C ARG A 70 4.78 -4.13 -12.27
N ASN A 71 3.87 -4.28 -13.24
CA ASN A 71 2.46 -3.91 -13.07
C ASN A 71 1.78 -4.76 -12.01
N LYS A 72 2.10 -6.06 -11.96
CA LYS A 72 1.59 -6.98 -10.93
C LYS A 72 2.06 -6.57 -9.54
N ILE A 73 3.33 -6.22 -9.34
CA ILE A 73 3.83 -5.71 -8.06
C ILE A 73 3.11 -4.41 -7.69
N THR A 74 3.03 -3.48 -8.64
CA THR A 74 2.35 -2.17 -8.46
C THR A 74 0.92 -2.34 -7.94
N LEU A 75 0.11 -3.15 -8.65
CA LEU A 75 -1.29 -3.38 -8.31
C LEU A 75 -1.46 -4.19 -7.02
N ASN A 76 -0.63 -5.22 -6.81
CA ASN A 76 -0.72 -6.04 -5.59
C ASN A 76 -0.39 -5.21 -4.35
N SER A 77 0.62 -4.35 -4.40
CA SER A 77 0.95 -3.42 -3.31
C SER A 77 -0.18 -2.43 -3.06
N LEU A 78 -0.80 -1.88 -4.10
CA LEU A 78 -1.95 -0.98 -3.97
C LEU A 78 -3.14 -1.69 -3.29
N TYR A 79 -3.41 -2.95 -3.66
CA TYR A 79 -4.44 -3.77 -3.06
C TYR A 79 -4.17 -4.09 -1.58
N ILE A 80 -2.92 -4.25 -1.17
CA ILE A 80 -2.58 -4.42 0.25
C ILE A 80 -2.76 -3.10 1.01
N ALA A 81 -2.37 -1.98 0.40
CA ALA A 81 -2.47 -0.66 1.01
C ALA A 81 -3.92 -0.25 1.28
N LEU A 82 -4.83 -0.55 0.36
CA LEU A 82 -6.18 0.00 0.36
C LEU A 82 -6.97 -0.31 1.65
N PRO A 83 -7.07 -1.57 2.15
CA PRO A 83 -7.71 -1.84 3.43
C PRO A 83 -7.04 -1.14 4.63
N ASN A 84 -5.70 -1.03 4.63
CA ASN A 84 -4.95 -0.38 5.71
C ASN A 84 -5.25 1.13 5.77
N ILE A 85 -5.29 1.79 4.61
CA ILE A 85 -5.66 3.22 4.53
C ILE A 85 -7.12 3.42 4.91
N VAL A 86 -8.04 2.55 4.50
CA VAL A 86 -9.46 2.62 4.90
C VAL A 86 -9.58 2.55 6.43
N VAL A 87 -8.92 1.57 7.07
CA VAL A 87 -8.89 1.46 8.54
C VAL A 87 -8.28 2.71 9.18
N ALA A 88 -7.18 3.22 8.64
CA ALA A 88 -6.52 4.42 9.16
C ALA A 88 -7.46 5.64 9.13
N VAL A 89 -8.11 5.88 8.01
CA VAL A 89 -9.06 6.99 7.84
C VAL A 89 -10.26 6.82 8.77
N LEU A 90 -10.83 5.62 8.86
CA LEU A 90 -11.94 5.35 9.78
C LEU A 90 -11.55 5.64 11.23
N PHE A 91 -10.44 5.08 11.72
CA PHE A 91 -10.01 5.28 13.11
C PHE A 91 -9.53 6.71 13.39
N TYR A 92 -9.02 7.43 12.39
CA TYR A 92 -8.71 8.86 12.54
C TYR A 92 -9.96 9.68 12.86
N PHE A 93 -11.07 9.41 12.19
CA PHE A 93 -12.34 10.09 12.47
C PHE A 93 -13.03 9.58 13.75
N LEU A 94 -12.85 8.32 14.13
CA LEU A 94 -13.39 7.79 15.39
C LEU A 94 -12.59 8.23 16.63
N SER A 95 -11.29 8.49 16.49
CA SER A 95 -10.41 8.90 17.61
C SER A 95 -10.38 10.41 17.82
N LYS A 96 -11.14 11.18 17.03
CA LYS A 96 -11.29 12.62 17.16
C LYS A 96 -12.58 12.96 17.88
#